data_AF-K0XTU7-F1
#
_entry.id   AF-K0XTU7-F1
#
_cell.length_a   1.000
_cell.length_b   1.000
_cell.length_c   1.000
_cell.angle_alpha   90.00
_cell.angle_beta   90.00
_cell.angle_gamma   90.00
#
_symmetry.space_group_name_H-M   'P 1'
#
loop_
_entity.id
_entity.type
_entity.pdbx_description
1 polymer ?
#
loop_
_entity_poly.entity_id
_entity_poly.type
_entity_poly.pdbx_seq_one_letter_code
_entity_poly.pdbx_strand_id
1 'polypeptide(L)' 'MKMSYNKLWKLLINKQMKKSDLRKKAGISSSSLAKLTKDENVTTEVLAKIY' A
#
# COMPACT_ATOMS: atom_id res chain seq x y z
N MET A 1 -8.62 -16.57 -1.21
CA MET A 1 -7.89 -15.84 -0.15
C MET A 1 -7.98 -14.35 -0.47
N LYS A 2 -8.75 -13.57 0.28
CA LYS A 2 -8.88 -12.11 0.03
C LYS A 2 -7.72 -11.42 0.73
N MET A 3 -6.83 -10.76 -0.02
CA MET A 3 -5.84 -9.90 0.61
C MET A 3 -6.57 -8.73 1.28
N SER A 4 -6.08 -8.29 2.45
CA SER A 4 -6.59 -7.09 3.09
C SER A 4 -5.42 -6.25 3.55
N TYR A 5 -5.34 -5.02 3.04
CA TYR A 5 -4.30 -4.07 3.42
C TYR A 5 -4.74 -3.16 4.59
N ASN A 6 -5.81 -3.51 5.30
CA ASN A 6 -6.32 -2.75 6.43
C ASN A 6 -5.29 -2.53 7.54
N LYS A 7 -4.43 -3.52 7.79
CA LYS A 7 -3.32 -3.37 8.75
C LYS A 7 -2.32 -2.30 8.30
N LEU A 8 -1.98 -2.28 7.00
CA LEU A 8 -1.12 -1.25 6.41
C LEU A 8 -1.75 0.14 6.55
N TRP A 9 -3.05 0.28 6.29
CA TRP A 9 -3.74 1.57 6.41
C TRP A 9 -3.79 2.07 7.86
N LYS A 10 -4.02 1.18 8.83
CA LYS A 10 -3.92 1.53 10.26
C LYS A 10 -2.51 1.99 10.65
N LEU A 11 -1.47 1.35 10.12
CA LEU A 11 -0.08 1.78 10.34
C LEU A 11 0.20 3.18 9.77
N LEU A 12 -0.36 3.52 8.60
CA LEU A 12 -0.23 4.87 8.04
C LEU A 12 -0.89 5.92 8.93
N ILE A 13 -2.07 5.63 9.49
CA ILE A 13 -2.76 6.53 10.43
C ILE A 13 -1.89 6.76 11.67
N ASN A 14 -1.33 5.70 12.25
CA ASN A 14 -0.42 5.81 13.39
C ASN A 14 0.84 6.63 13.08
N LYS A 15 1.26 6.66 11.81
CA LYS A 15 2.41 7.43 11.33
C LYS A 15 2.04 8.82 10.79
N GLN A 16 0.77 9.24 10.88
CA GLN A 16 0.24 10.45 10.25
C GLN A 16 0.58 10.58 8.75
N MET A 17 0.66 9.46 8.04
CA MET A 17 1.00 9.41 6.62
C MET A 17 -0.27 9.25 5.75
N LYS A 18 -0.33 9.97 4.63
CA LYS A 18 -1.36 9.73 3.61
C LYS A 18 -0.94 8.58 2.70
N LYS A 19 -1.91 7.99 2.00
CA LYS A 19 -1.65 6.97 0.96
C LYS A 19 -0.72 7.46 -0.15
N SER A 20 -0.78 8.76 -0.46
CA SER A 20 0.16 9.42 -1.39
C SER A 20 1.60 9.40 -0.89
N ASP A 21 1.79 9.49 0.42
CA ASP A 21 3.12 9.49 1.04
C ASP A 21 3.68 8.07 1.05
N LEU A 22 2.85 7.05 1.31
CA LEU A 22 3.23 5.66 1.10
C LEU A 22 3.70 5.44 -0.35
N ARG A 23 2.94 5.93 -1.34
CA ARG A 23 3.29 5.79 -2.76
C ARG A 23 4.66 6.39 -3.07
N LYS A 24 4.91 7.62 -2.60
CA LYS A 24 6.17 8.33 -2.80
C LYS A 24 7.32 7.62 -2.08
N LYS A 25 7.12 7.20 -0.83
CA LYS A 25 8.14 6.58 0.00
C LYS A 25 8.52 5.16 -0.47
N ALA A 26 7.54 4.37 -0.88
CA ALA A 26 7.76 3.03 -1.42
C ALA A 26 8.15 3.05 -2.91
N GLY A 27 8.13 4.21 -3.58
CA GLY A 27 8.43 4.30 -5.00
C GLY A 27 7.50 3.45 -5.89
N ILE A 28 6.24 3.29 -5.47
CA ILE A 28 5.25 2.50 -6.21
C ILE A 28 4.43 3.40 -7.15
N SER A 29 3.93 2.80 -8.23
CA SER A 29 3.07 3.52 -9.18
C SER A 29 1.70 3.86 -8.59
N SER A 30 1.01 4.82 -9.19
CA SER A 30 -0.38 5.15 -8.82
C SER A 30 -1.34 3.98 -9.06
N SER A 31 -1.09 3.16 -10.07
CA SER A 31 -1.90 1.97 -10.34
C SER A 31 -1.70 0.90 -9.27
N SER A 32 -0.46 0.68 -8.80
CA SER A 32 -0.18 -0.20 -7.66
C SER A 32 -0.91 0.27 -6.40
N LEU A 33 -0.89 1.58 -6.11
CA LEU A 33 -1.63 2.14 -4.96
C LEU A 33 -3.15 1.93 -5.07
N ALA A 34 -3.71 2.07 -6.28
CA ALA A 34 -5.12 1.83 -6.52
C ALA A 34 -5.52 0.37 -6.24
N LYS A 35 -4.70 -0.59 -6.68
CA LYS A 35 -4.88 -2.03 -6.38
C LYS A 35 -4.86 -2.31 -4.88
N LEU A 36 -3.88 -1.76 -4.16
CA LEU A 36 -3.81 -1.86 -2.69
C LEU A 36 -5.07 -1.29 -2.01
N THR A 37 -5.60 -0.17 -2.54
CA THR A 37 -6.81 0.45 -1.96
C THR A 37 -8.06 -0.36 -2.23
N LYS A 38 -8.10 -1.13 -3.31
CA LYS A 38 -9.20 -2.03 -3.68
C LYS A 38 -9.06 -3.44 -3.11
N ASP A 39 -8.06 -3.68 -2.25
CA ASP A 39 -7.74 -5.01 -1.73
C ASP A 39 -7.48 -6.04 -2.86
N GLU A 40 -6.97 -5.58 -4.00
CA GLU A 40 -6.59 -6.41 -5.14
C GLU A 40 -5.18 -7.01 -4.97
N ASN A 41 -4.90 -8.05 -5.74
CA ASN A 41 -3.59 -8.66 -5.78
C ASN A 41 -2.57 -7.71 -6.41
N VAL A 42 -1.41 -7.55 -5.77
CA VAL A 42 -0.27 -6.82 -6.31
C VAL A 42 0.91 -7.76 -6.49
N THR A 43 1.91 -7.33 -7.26
CA THR A 43 3.12 -8.13 -7.46
C THR A 43 3.95 -8.18 -6.18
N THR A 44 4.72 -9.25 -6.02
CA THR A 44 5.65 -9.41 -4.90
C THR A 44 6.64 -8.24 -4.77
N GLU A 45 7.04 -7.65 -5.90
CA GLU A 45 7.91 -6.47 -5.91
C GLU A 45 7.27 -5.25 -5.23
N VAL A 46 5.95 -5.03 -5.43
CA VAL A 46 5.23 -3.94 -4.77
C VAL A 46 5.17 -4.18 -3.27
N LEU A 47 4.97 -5.43 -2.84
CA LEU A 47 4.97 -5.78 -1.42
C LEU A 47 6.36 -5.56 -0.79
N ALA A 48 7.43 -5.98 -1.47
CA ALA A 48 8.81 -5.82 -1.01
C ALA A 48 9.25 -4.34 -0.88
N LYS A 49 8.56 -3.41 -1.55
CA LYS A 49 8.79 -1.97 -1.43
C LYS A 49 8.04 -1.32 -0.26
N ILE A 50 7.01 -1.99 0.27
CA ILE A 50 6.13 -1.48 1.33
C ILE A 50 6.58 -1.98 2.70
N TYR A 51 7.06 -3.22 2.75
CA TYR A 51 7.66 -3.85 3.93
C TYR A 51 9.13 -3.46 4.06
#